data_AF-A0A9K3H0V1-F1
#
_entry.id   AF-A0A9K3H0V1-F1
#
_cell.length_a   1.000
_cell.length_b   1.000
_cell.length_c   1.000
_cell.angle_alpha   90.00
_cell.angle_beta   90.00
_cell.angle_gamma   90.00
#
_symmetry.space_group_name_H-M   'P 1'
#
loop_
_entity.id
_entity.type
_entity.pdbx_description
1 polymer ?
#
loop_
_entity_poly.entity_id
_entity_poly.type
_entity_poly.pdbx_seq_one_letter_code
_entity_poly.pdbx_strand_id
1 'polypeptide(L)'
;MAGEDHFRIPDPVSRMARLHEGLKDLTVRFLHLDPPIQITNGTRRERRERRGKTSFRYALTSWKKFMKAARINVCDQVHFSFDENDQVLSVERVVPYVRPTK
;
A
#
# COMPACT_ATOMS: atom_id res chain seq x y z
N MET A 1 -14.38 0.70 15.08
CA MET A 1 -13.17 -0.15 15.05
C MET A 1 -12.83 -0.49 13.60
N ALA A 2 -11.56 -0.74 13.29
CA ALA A 2 -10.93 -0.83 11.96
C ALA A 2 -10.47 0.53 11.40
N GLY A 3 -9.30 1.01 11.85
CA GLY A 3 -8.74 2.28 11.40
C GLY A 3 -7.23 2.32 11.18
N GLU A 4 -6.43 1.42 11.76
CA GLU A 4 -4.98 1.67 11.87
C GLU A 4 -4.05 0.56 11.34
N ASP A 5 -4.57 -0.55 10.80
CA ASP A 5 -3.73 -1.69 10.38
C ASP A 5 -3.69 -1.95 8.86
N HIS A 6 -4.31 -1.10 8.04
CA HIS A 6 -4.50 -1.33 6.61
C HIS A 6 -3.81 -0.25 5.76
N PHE A 7 -2.98 -0.68 4.81
CA PHE A 7 -2.42 0.20 3.78
C PHE A 7 -3.54 0.54 2.83
N ARG A 8 -3.71 1.81 2.49
CA ARG A 8 -4.58 2.15 1.38
C ARG A 8 -3.78 2.04 0.09
N ILE A 9 -4.18 1.12 -0.77
CA ILE A 9 -3.61 1.03 -2.10
C ILE A 9 -4.06 2.29 -2.86
N PRO A 10 -3.13 3.05 -3.46
CA PRO A 10 -3.48 4.23 -4.25
C PRO A 10 -4.52 3.88 -5.35
N ASP A 11 -5.47 4.79 -5.59
CA ASP A 11 -6.52 4.58 -6.59
C ASP A 11 -5.99 4.23 -8.00
N PRO A 12 -4.86 4.80 -8.50
CA PRO A 12 -4.26 4.36 -9.76
C PRO A 12 -3.78 2.90 -9.71
N VAL A 13 -3.09 2.51 -8.64
CA VAL A 13 -2.56 1.15 -8.46
C VAL A 13 -3.69 0.13 -8.36
N SER A 14 -4.76 0.43 -7.61
CA SER A 14 -5.91 -0.48 -7.51
C SER A 14 -6.66 -0.67 -8.84
N ARG A 15 -6.65 0.34 -9.72
CA ARG A 15 -7.20 0.24 -11.07
C ARG A 15 -6.32 -0.57 -12.01
N MET A 16 -5.02 -0.30 -12.04
CA MET A 16 -4.03 -1.07 -12.82
C MET A 16 -3.99 -2.53 -12.35
N ALA A 17 -4.05 -2.74 -11.04
CA ALA A 17 -4.19 -4.06 -10.45
C ALA A 17 -5.60 -4.64 -10.58
N ARG A 18 -6.55 -4.01 -11.29
CA ARG A 18 -7.91 -4.53 -11.52
C ARG A 18 -8.61 -5.12 -10.28
N LEU A 19 -8.38 -4.56 -9.09
CA LEU A 19 -8.91 -5.10 -7.82
C LEU A 19 -10.43 -5.00 -7.72
N HIS A 20 -11.04 -4.23 -8.63
CA HIS A 20 -12.48 -4.11 -8.79
C HIS A 20 -13.12 -5.29 -9.53
N GLU A 21 -12.38 -6.00 -10.38
CA GLU A 21 -12.84 -7.22 -11.04
C GLU A 21 -12.76 -8.41 -10.08
N GLY A 22 -11.77 -8.42 -9.19
CA GLY A 22 -11.62 -9.44 -8.15
C GLY A 22 -10.50 -9.08 -7.19
N LEU A 23 -10.67 -9.42 -5.90
CA LEU A 23 -9.59 -9.34 -4.94
C LEU A 23 -8.54 -10.39 -5.28
N LYS A 24 -7.29 -9.97 -5.35
CA LYS A 24 -6.14 -10.83 -5.58
C LYS A 24 -4.98 -10.40 -4.71
N ASP A 25 -4.01 -11.29 -4.59
CA ASP A 25 -2.79 -10.98 -3.87
C ASP A 25 -1.96 -9.98 -4.67
N LEU A 26 -1.37 -9.03 -3.97
CA LEU A 26 -0.51 -8.01 -4.55
C LEU A 26 0.88 -8.13 -3.92
N THR A 27 1.88 -8.17 -4.79
CA THR A 27 3.27 -8.29 -4.39
C THR A 27 3.85 -6.90 -4.23
N VAL A 28 4.50 -6.64 -3.09
CA VAL A 28 5.20 -5.39 -2.81
C VAL A 28 6.69 -5.69 -2.69
N ARG A 29 7.50 -4.97 -3.47
CA ARG A 29 8.96 -5.10 -3.47
C ARG A 29 9.60 -3.83 -2.90
N PHE A 30 10.32 -3.96 -1.81
CA PHE A 30 11.03 -2.87 -1.13
C PHE A 30 12.45 -2.79 -1.66
N LEU A 31 12.66 -1.99 -2.70
CA LEU A 31 13.97 -1.77 -3.33
C LEU A 31 14.86 -0.84 -2.52
N HIS A 32 14.29 -0.06 -1.61
CA HIS A 32 15.05 0.84 -0.73
C HIS A 32 15.79 0.13 0.41
N LEU A 33 15.61 -1.18 0.55
CA LEU A 33 16.32 -2.01 1.53
C LEU A 33 17.45 -2.79 0.86
N ASP A 34 18.50 -3.07 1.63
CA ASP A 34 19.60 -3.95 1.22
C ASP A 34 19.77 -5.09 2.24
N PRO A 35 19.49 -6.37 1.86
CA PRO A 35 18.98 -6.80 0.56
C PRO A 35 17.50 -6.40 0.34
N PRO A 36 17.05 -6.29 -0.93
CA PRO A 36 15.65 -5.99 -1.23
C PRO A 36 14.70 -7.05 -0.67
N ILE A 37 13.61 -6.61 -0.05
CA ILE A 37 12.61 -7.50 0.53
C ILE A 37 11.37 -7.51 -0.37
N GLN A 38 10.85 -8.69 -0.68
CA GLN A 38 9.59 -8.86 -1.42
C GLN A 38 8.58 -9.57 -0.55
N ILE A 39 7.34 -9.06 -0.51
CA ILE A 39 6.27 -9.69 0.23
C ILE A 39 4.96 -9.63 -0.54
N THR A 40 4.25 -10.75 -0.57
CA THR A 40 2.95 -10.90 -1.24
C THR A 40 1.85 -10.97 -0.20
N ASN A 41 0.78 -10.19 -0.40
CA ASN A 41 -0.37 -10.20 0.51
C ASN A 41 -1.69 -10.10 -0.19
N GLY A 42 -2.69 -10.70 0.45
CA GLY A 42 -4.08 -10.51 0.09
C GLY A 42 -4.52 -9.06 0.16
N THR A 43 -5.36 -8.69 -0.80
CA THR A 43 -6.06 -7.42 -0.81
C THR A 43 -7.44 -7.55 -0.17
N ARG A 44 -7.92 -6.45 0.40
CA ARG A 44 -9.25 -6.33 1.00
C ARG A 44 -9.99 -5.17 0.36
N ARG A 45 -11.29 -5.35 0.15
CA ARG A 45 -12.20 -4.28 -0.24
C ARG A 45 -12.79 -3.60 0.99
N GLU A 46 -12.59 -2.30 1.09
CA GLU A 46 -13.21 -1.44 2.10
C GLU A 46 -14.36 -0.65 1.47
N ARG A 47 -15.54 -0.72 2.08
CA ARG A 47 -16.68 0.11 1.69
C ARG A 47 -16.49 1.51 2.27
N ARG A 48 -16.57 2.52 1.42
CA ARG A 48 -16.57 3.93 1.80
C ARG A 48 -17.89 4.57 1.38
N GLU A 49 -18.67 4.97 2.37
CA GLU A 49 -19.84 5.81 2.13
C GLU A 49 -19.47 7.27 2.28
N ARG A 50 -19.76 8.08 1.26
CA ARG A 50 -19.61 9.53 1.34
C ARG A 50 -20.79 10.19 0.64
N ARG A 51 -21.54 11.03 1.38
CA ARG A 51 -22.70 11.79 0.87
C ARG A 51 -23.69 10.91 0.09
N GLY A 52 -24.07 9.76 0.66
CA GLY A 52 -25.03 8.83 0.05
C GLY A 52 -24.51 8.02 -1.15
N LYS A 53 -23.25 8.21 -1.57
CA LYS A 53 -22.61 7.38 -2.59
C LYS A 53 -21.72 6.32 -1.96
N THR A 54 -21.95 5.07 -2.34
CA THR A 54 -21.07 3.94 -2.00
C THR A 54 -19.91 3.90 -2.98
N SER A 55 -18.71 4.04 -2.45
CA SER A 55 -17.45 3.85 -3.17
C SER A 55 -16.66 2.73 -2.53
N PHE A 56 -15.81 2.07 -3.30
CA PHE A 56 -14.92 1.04 -2.78
C PHE A 56 -13.48 1.54 -2.78
N ARG A 57 -12.73 1.14 -1.77
CA ARG A 57 -11.29 1.30 -1.69
C ARG A 57 -10.65 -0.04 -1.45
N TYR A 58 -9.38 -0.15 -1.80
CA TYR A 58 -8.63 -1.38 -1.67
C TYR A 58 -7.47 -1.19 -0.72
N ALA A 59 -7.22 -2.21 0.08
CA ALA A 59 -6.18 -2.20 1.07
C ALA A 59 -5.40 -3.50 1.09
N LEU A 60 -4.13 -3.44 1.48
CA LEU A 60 -3.37 -4.65 1.79
C LEU A 60 -3.76 -5.15 3.19
N THR A 61 -3.93 -6.46 3.30
CA THR A 61 -4.02 -7.13 4.60
C THR A 61 -2.68 -7.01 5.34
N SER A 62 -2.71 -6.90 6.67
CA SER A 62 -1.51 -6.90 7.53
C SER A 62 -0.43 -5.82 7.24
N TRP A 63 -0.82 -4.63 6.77
CA TRP A 63 0.12 -3.55 6.43
C TRP A 63 1.14 -3.18 7.51
N LYS A 64 0.72 -3.20 8.77
CA LYS A 64 1.61 -2.89 9.90
C LYS A 64 2.84 -3.81 9.97
N LYS A 65 2.69 -5.08 9.59
CA LYS A 65 3.81 -6.03 9.49
C LYS A 65 4.78 -5.62 8.36
N PHE A 66 4.24 -5.15 7.23
CA PHE A 66 5.04 -4.65 6.11
C PHE A 66 5.81 -3.38 6.44
N MET A 67 5.14 -2.36 7.00
CA MET A 67 5.83 -1.13 7.43
C MET A 67 6.98 -1.44 8.39
N LYS A 68 6.77 -2.33 9.35
CA LYS A 68 7.82 -2.75 10.28
C LYS A 68 8.98 -3.45 9.56
N ALA A 69 8.70 -4.40 8.67
CA ALA A 69 9.72 -5.09 7.89
C ALA A 69 10.47 -4.13 6.94
N ALA A 70 9.75 -3.18 6.34
CA ALA A 70 10.23 -2.19 5.39
C ALA A 70 10.90 -0.97 6.05
N ARG A 71 10.88 -0.87 7.39
CA ARG A 71 11.34 0.31 8.15
C ARG A 71 10.67 1.62 7.72
N ILE A 72 9.38 1.58 7.40
CA ILE A 72 8.57 2.73 6.97
C ILE A 72 7.68 3.17 8.13
N ASN A 73 7.68 4.47 8.44
CA ASN A 73 6.77 5.06 9.42
C ASN A 73 5.54 5.70 8.75
N VAL A 74 4.46 5.90 9.52
CA VAL A 74 3.15 6.38 9.04
C VAL A 74 3.20 7.75 8.33
N CYS A 75 4.22 8.56 8.62
CA CYS A 75 4.37 9.90 8.03
C CYS A 75 5.41 9.95 6.89
N ASP A 76 6.17 8.88 6.67
CA ASP A 76 7.25 8.89 5.68
C ASP A 76 6.67 9.03 4.27
N GLN A 77 7.36 9.79 3.42
CA GLN A 77 6.98 9.90 2.02
C GLN A 77 7.58 8.72 1.26
N VAL A 78 6.71 7.97 0.58
CA VAL A 78 7.10 6.76 -0.15
C VAL A 78 6.95 6.99 -1.64
N HIS A 79 8.05 6.84 -2.37
CA HIS A 79 8.06 6.80 -3.83
C HIS A 79 7.91 5.36 -4.28
N PHE A 80 6.94 5.12 -5.15
CA PHE A 80 6.64 3.79 -5.65
C PHE A 80 6.32 3.81 -7.14
N SER A 81 6.57 2.70 -7.80
CA SER A 81 6.12 2.37 -9.15
C SER A 81 5.33 1.07 -9.10
N PHE A 82 4.38 0.90 -10.03
CA PHE A 82 3.60 -0.32 -10.14
C PHE A 82 3.81 -0.92 -11.53
N ASP A 83 4.28 -2.16 -11.56
CA ASP A 83 4.36 -2.95 -12.79
C ASP A 83 3.02 -3.66 -13.01
N GLU A 84 2.33 -3.32 -14.09
CA GLU A 84 1.05 -3.93 -14.44
C GLU A 84 1.20 -5.38 -14.93
N ASN A 85 2.31 -5.73 -15.58
CA ASN A 85 2.51 -7.06 -16.12
C ASN A 85 2.75 -8.07 -14.98
N ASP A 86 3.67 -7.72 -14.09
CA ASP A 86 4.04 -8.59 -12.96
C ASP A 86 3.17 -8.37 -11.72
N GLN A 87 2.28 -7.36 -11.75
CA GLN A 87 1.43 -6.96 -10.61
C GLN A 87 2.25 -6.66 -9.35
N VAL A 88 3.42 -6.04 -9.52
CA VAL A 88 4.37 -5.73 -8.45
C VAL A 88 4.36 -4.24 -8.15
N LEU A 89 4.09 -3.89 -6.88
CA LEU A 89 4.30 -2.54 -6.35
C LEU A 89 5.72 -2.41 -5.82
N SER A 90 6.57 -1.72 -6.56
CA SER A 90 7.95 -1.45 -6.16
C SER A 90 8.03 -0.17 -5.36
N VAL A 91 8.48 -0.26 -4.11
CA VAL A 91 8.84 0.88 -3.28
C VAL A 91 10.32 1.19 -3.54
N GLU A 92 10.55 2.27 -4.26
CA GLU A 92 11.88 2.67 -4.73
C GLU A 92 12.63 3.48 -3.68
N ARG A 93 11.93 4.37 -2.99
CA ARG A 93 12.52 5.27 -2.00
C ARG A 93 11.54 5.61 -0.90
N VAL A 94 12.08 5.70 0.32
CA VAL A 94 11.35 6.18 1.50
C VAL A 94 12.10 7.40 2.03
N VAL A 95 11.40 8.52 2.14
CA VAL A 95 11.91 9.77 2.71
C VAL A 95 11.31 9.91 4.11
N PRO A 96 12.13 9.76 5.18
CA PRO A 96 11.64 9.87 6.54
C PRO A 96 11.02 11.24 6.80
N TYR A 97 9.88 11.25 7.48
CA TYR A 97 9.29 12.51 7.92
C TYR A 97 10.07 13.08 9.11
N VAL A 98 10.79 14.17 8.87
CA VAL A 98 11.46 14.93 9.92
C VAL A 98 10.48 15.99 10.41
N ARG A 99 10.02 15.87 11.66
CA ARG A 99 9.24 16.93 12.29
C ARG A 99 10.13 18.18 12.38
N PRO A 100 9.68 19.34 11.91
CA PRO A 100 10.42 20.58 12.18
C PRO A 100 10.46 20.80 13.69
N THR A 101 11.66 20.81 14.26
CA THR A 101 11.90 21.28 15.62
C THR A 101 11.54 22.76 15.67
N LYS A 102 10.60 23.11 16.56
CA LYS A 102 10.25 24.50 16.87
C LYS A 102 11.42 25.25 17.48
#